data_AF-A0AAW9C903-F1
#
_entry.id   AF-A0AAW9C903-F1
#
_cell.length_a   1.000
_cell.length_b   1.000
_cell.length_c   1.000
_cell.angle_alpha   90.00
_cell.angle_beta   90.00
_cell.angle_gamma   90.00
#
_symmetry.space_group_name_H-M   'P 1'
#
loop_
_entity.id
_entity.type
_entity.pdbx_description
1 polymer ?
#
loop_
_entity_poly.entity_id
_entity_poly.type
_entity_poly.pdbx_seq_one_letter_code
_entity_poly.pdbx_strand_id
1 'polypeptide(L)' 'MNYRHECYGLEKLLLADDDFLLYLFGGDNAEALRTDLKLRYAAGERLITTQNCPDFSPVWGCPGHERECVDE' A
#
# COMPACT_ATOMS: atom_id res chain seq x y z
N MET A 1 14.25 12.85 11.26
CA MET A 1 13.82 12.46 9.90
C MET A 1 12.34 12.11 9.99
N ASN A 2 11.46 12.89 9.36
CA ASN A 2 10.04 12.56 9.25
C ASN A 2 9.90 11.55 8.11
N TYR A 3 9.80 10.27 8.44
CA TYR A 3 9.50 9.21 7.48
C TYR A 3 8.00 9.27 7.21
N ARG A 4 7.60 10.01 6.17
CA ARG A 4 6.21 10.00 5.69
C ARG A 4 5.95 8.63 5.09
N HIS A 5 4.89 7.96 5.53
CA HIS A 5 4.43 6.73 4.92
C HIS A 5 3.36 7.06 3.91
N GLU A 6 3.64 6.83 2.63
CA GLU A 6 2.58 6.81 1.63
C GLU A 6 1.76 5.53 1.82
N CYS A 7 0.50 5.76 2.19
CA CYS A 7 -0.50 4.71 2.29
C CYS A 7 -1.32 4.71 1.02
N TYR A 8 -1.53 3.53 0.45
CA TYR A 8 -2.28 3.38 -0.79
C TYR A 8 -3.54 2.56 -0.54
N GLY A 9 -4.65 3.03 -1.11
CA GLY A 9 -5.88 2.27 -1.14
C GLY A 9 -5.73 1.03 -2.01
N LEU A 10 -5.94 -0.15 -1.43
CA LEU A 10 -5.92 -1.43 -2.15
C LEU A 10 -6.88 -1.42 -3.35
N GLU A 11 -8.05 -0.80 -3.21
CA GLU A 11 -9.02 -0.64 -4.31
C GLU A 11 -8.43 0.12 -5.52
N LYS A 12 -7.70 1.22 -5.25
CA LYS A 12 -7.03 2.01 -6.30
C LYS A 12 -5.85 1.24 -6.90
N LEU A 13 -5.06 0.55 -6.08
CA LEU A 13 -3.94 -0.28 -6.54
C LEU A 13 -4.38 -1.47 -7.39
N LEU A 14 -5.51 -2.10 -7.07
CA LEU A 14 -6.05 -3.20 -7.87
C LEU A 14 -6.43 -2.75 -9.29
N LEU A 15 -6.85 -1.49 -9.43
CA LEU A 15 -7.20 -0.84 -10.69
C LEU A 15 -6.00 -0.20 -11.40
N ALA A 16 -4.88 0.00 -10.70
CA ALA A 16 -3.69 0.60 -11.26
C ALA A 16 -2.98 -0.30 -12.29
N ASP A 17 -2.17 0.33 -13.13
CA ASP A 17 -1.31 -0.34 -14.10
C ASP A 17 -0.18 -1.13 -13.42
N ASP A 18 0.23 -2.21 -14.07
CA ASP A 18 1.28 -3.09 -13.55
C ASP A 18 2.63 -2.36 -13.41
N ASP A 19 2.95 -1.43 -14.33
CA ASP A 19 4.16 -0.59 -14.28
C ASP A 19 4.18 0.31 -13.03
N PHE A 20 3.02 0.89 -12.68
CA PHE A 20 2.86 1.70 -11.47
C PHE A 20 3.03 0.87 -10.20
N LEU A 21 2.48 -0.36 -10.17
CA LEU A 21 2.65 -1.27 -9.04
C LEU A 21 4.11 -1.68 -8.85
N LEU A 22 4.82 -1.98 -9.94
CA LEU A 22 6.25 -2.33 -9.90
C LEU A 22 7.10 -1.17 -9.39
N TYR A 23 6.85 0.04 -9.91
CA TYR A 23 7.50 1.27 -9.45
C TYR A 23 7.28 1.49 -7.96
N LEU A 24 6.03 1.31 -7.51
CA LEU A 24 5.63 1.64 -6.16
C LEU A 24 6.17 0.67 -5.09
N PHE A 25 6.17 -0.63 -5.38
CA PHE A 25 6.65 -1.66 -4.47
C PHE A 25 8.10 -2.09 -4.73
N GLY A 26 8.75 -1.53 -5.75
CA GLY A 26 10.15 -1.81 -6.07
C GLY A 26 10.43 -3.27 -6.43
N GLY A 27 9.47 -3.93 -7.08
CA GLY A 27 9.59 -5.33 -7.52
C GLY A 27 9.68 -5.46 -9.03
N ASP A 28 9.98 -6.68 -9.50
CA ASP A 28 10.06 -7.03 -10.93
C ASP A 28 8.86 -7.88 -11.41
N ASN A 29 7.93 -8.19 -10.50
CA ASN A 29 6.89 -9.20 -10.72
C ASN A 29 5.48 -8.71 -10.34
N ALA A 30 4.81 -8.06 -11.28
CA ALA A 30 3.55 -7.37 -11.06
C ALA A 30 2.40 -8.34 -10.75
N GLU A 31 2.41 -9.53 -11.36
CA GLU A 31 1.40 -10.55 -11.15
C GLU A 31 1.41 -11.08 -9.70
N ALA A 32 2.61 -11.27 -9.15
CA ALA A 32 2.80 -11.67 -7.75
C ALA A 32 2.31 -10.55 -6.80
N LEU A 33 2.66 -9.29 -7.08
CA LEU A 33 2.18 -8.13 -6.33
C LEU A 33 0.65 -8.04 -6.38
N ARG A 34 0.03 -8.17 -7.55
CA ARG A 34 -1.42 -8.15 -7.70
C ARG A 34 -2.10 -9.28 -6.95
N THR A 35 -1.49 -10.46 -6.95
CA THR A 35 -2.02 -11.61 -6.22
C THR A 35 -1.98 -11.35 -4.71
N ASP A 36 -0.88 -10.79 -4.19
CA ASP A 36 -0.76 -10.37 -2.79
C ASP A 36 -1.80 -9.30 -2.42
N LEU A 37 -1.92 -8.25 -3.24
CA LEU A 37 -2.89 -7.17 -3.06
C LEU A 37 -4.34 -7.70 -3.05
N LYS A 38 -4.69 -8.62 -3.96
CA LYS A 38 -6.01 -9.26 -3.98
C LYS A 38 -6.27 -10.08 -2.73
N LEU A 39 -5.25 -10.80 -2.24
CA LEU A 39 -5.37 -11.63 -1.04
C LEU A 39 -5.57 -10.79 0.21
N ARG A 40 -4.81 -9.70 0.35
CA ARG A 40 -4.97 -8.69 1.41
C ARG A 40 -6.34 -8.02 1.36
N TYR A 41 -6.77 -7.63 0.17
CA TYR A 41 -8.11 -7.05 -0.02
C TYR A 41 -9.23 -8.04 0.37
N ALA A 42 -9.08 -9.31 0.00
CA ALA A 42 -10.00 -10.37 0.41
C ALA A 42 -9.98 -10.64 1.93
N ALA A 43 -8.85 -10.41 2.59
CA ALA A 43 -8.72 -10.47 4.05
C ALA A 43 -9.37 -9.25 4.77
N GLY A 44 -9.86 -8.26 4.02
CA GLY A 44 -10.50 -7.06 4.54
C GLY A 44 -9.54 -5.89 4.77
N GLU A 45 -8.28 -6.01 4.35
CA GLU A 45 -7.35 -4.88 4.33
C GLU A 45 -7.77 -3.87 3.26
N ARG A 46 -7.75 -2.58 3.59
CA ARG A 46 -8.08 -1.51 2.64
C ARG A 46 -6.88 -0.65 2.29
N LEU A 47 -5.88 -0.64 3.14
CA LEU A 47 -4.68 0.19 2.99
C LEU A 47 -3.44 -0.70 3.02
N ILE A 48 -2.46 -0.36 2.19
CA ILE A 48 -1.13 -0.95 2.20
C ILE A 48 -0.06 0.14 2.20
N THR A 49 1.08 -0.13 2.83
CA THR A 49 2.26 0.74 2.82
C THR A 49 3.36 0.15 1.95
N THR A 50 4.08 1.01 1.26
CA THR A 50 5.23 0.63 0.41
C THR A 50 6.47 0.26 1.21
N GLN A 51 6.54 0.70 2.47
CA GLN A 51 7.64 0.44 3.39
C GLN A 51 7.13 -0.28 4.64
N ASN A 52 7.94 -1.21 5.15
CA ASN A 52 7.58 -2.03 6.31
C ASN A 52 7.53 -1.16 7.60
N CYS A 53 6.35 -0.66 7.94
CA CYS A 53 6.07 0.06 9.18
C CYS A 53 5.59 -0.94 10.24
N PRO A 54 6.34 -1.16 11.33
CA PRO A 54 5.97 -2.13 12.37
C PRO A 54 4.67 -1.77 13.10
N ASP A 55 4.28 -0.49 13.05
CA ASP A 55 3.05 0.03 13.67
C ASP A 55 1.93 0.30 12.64
N PHE A 56 2.08 -0.16 11.39
CA PHE A 56 1.06 0.07 10.37
C PHE A 56 -0.18 -0.77 10.65
N SER A 57 -1.31 -0.10 10.88
CA SER A 57 -2.59 -0.77 10.84
C SER A 57 -3.18 -0.69 9.42
N PRO A 58 -3.50 -1.83 8.79
CA PRO A 58 -4.17 -1.83 7.48
C PRO A 58 -5.62 -1.31 7.53
N VAL A 59 -6.15 -1.07 8.74
CA VAL A 59 -7.48 -0.49 8.99
C VAL A 59 -7.38 0.99 9.37
N TRP A 60 -6.37 1.39 10.17
CA TRP A 60 -6.29 2.72 10.77
C TRP A 60 -5.13 3.60 10.24
N GLY A 61 -4.21 3.04 9.46
CA GLY A 61 -2.93 3.65 9.06
C GLY A 61 -1.82 3.48 10.12
N CYS A 62 -0.64 4.09 9.93
CA CYS A 62 0.40 4.13 10.99
C CYS A 62 0.02 5.22 12.03
N PRO A 63 -0.23 4.88 13.31
CA PRO A 63 -0.44 5.83 14.39
C PRO A 63 0.89 6.41 14.88
N GLY A 64 1.34 7.52 14.27
CA GLY A 64 2.52 8.25 14.78
C GLY A 64 3.37 8.96 13.73
N HIS A 65 3.08 8.76 12.45
CA HIS A 65 3.67 9.57 11.38
C HIS A 65 2.68 10.63 10.91
N GLU A 66 3.17 11.83 10.64
CA GLU A 66 2.36 12.94 10.13
C GLU A 66 1.58 12.44 8.90
N ARG A 67 0.25 12.39 9.04
CA ARG A 67 -0.66 11.84 8.04
C ARG A 67 -0.66 12.74 6.81
N GLU A 68 0.02 12.33 5.75
CA GLU A 68 -0.35 12.69 4.38
C GLU A 68 -0.76 11.41 3.66
N CYS A 69 -1.96 10.91 3.99
CA CYS A 69 -2.65 10.00 3.08
C CYS A 69 -3.12 10.87 1.92
N VAL A 70 -2.45 10.78 0.77
CA VAL A 70 -2.89 11.43 -0.46
C VAL A 70 -4.11 10.67 -0.96
N ASP A 71 -5.29 11.20 -0.66
CA ASP A 71 -6.54 10.83 -1.32
C ASP A 71 -6.63 11.66 -2.60
N GLU A 72 -5.92 11.23 -3.66
CA GLU A 72 -6.13 11.77 -5.00
C GLU A 72 -6.98 10.80 -5.82
#